data_AF-X0W6F7-F1
#
_entry.id   AF-X0W6F7-F1
#
_cell.length_a   1.000
_cell.length_b   1.000
_cell.length_c   1.000
_cell.angle_alpha   90.00
_cell.angle_beta   90.00
_cell.angle_gamma   90.00
#
_symmetry.space_group_name_H-M   'P 1'
#
loop_
_entity.id
_entity.type
_entity.pdbx_description
1 polymer ?
#
loop_
_entity_poly.entity_id
_entity_poly.type
_entity_poly.pdbx_seq_one_letter_code
_entity_poly.pdbx_strand_id
1 'polypeptide(L)' 'MANGKLPNYLASASPNPAANRAPWYKNTAQTYAGIMLWFVFWHEIPMGSGLGTGGHSASAGGTL' A
#
# COMPACT_ATOMS: atom_id res chain seq x y z
N MET A 1 -26.98 -15.75 -21.72
CA MET A 1 -27.39 -15.99 -20.32
C MET A 1 -26.55 -17.15 -19.79
N ALA A 2 -25.84 -17.00 -18.67
CA ALA A 2 -25.02 -18.09 -18.13
C ALA A 2 -25.92 -19.29 -17.81
N ASN A 3 -25.85 -20.30 -18.66
CA ASN A 3 -26.67 -21.49 -18.67
C ASN A 3 -25.91 -22.59 -17.91
N GLY A 4 -26.54 -23.21 -16.92
CA GLY A 4 -25.99 -24.37 -16.22
C GLY A 4 -25.60 -24.08 -14.78
N LYS A 5 -26.30 -24.77 -13.87
CA LYS A 5 -26.05 -24.96 -12.44
C LYS A 5 -24.58 -24.70 -12.03
N LEU A 6 -24.36 -23.85 -11.02
CA LEU A 6 -23.02 -23.56 -10.51
C LEU A 6 -22.28 -24.87 -10.17
N PRO A 7 -20.99 -25.00 -10.52
CA PRO A 7 -20.15 -26.09 -10.03
C PRO A 7 -20.24 -26.23 -8.51
N ASN A 8 -20.24 -27.48 -8.02
CA ASN A 8 -20.47 -27.79 -6.61
C ASN A 8 -19.53 -27.01 -5.66
N TYR A 9 -18.28 -26.77 -6.06
CA TYR A 9 -17.31 -26.01 -5.26
C TYR A 9 -17.66 -24.53 -5.08
N LEU A 10 -18.35 -23.93 -6.07
CA LEU A 10 -18.86 -22.57 -5.95
C LEU A 10 -20.17 -22.54 -5.16
N ALA A 11 -21.03 -23.55 -5.36
CA ALA A 11 -22.30 -23.66 -4.64
C ALA A 11 -22.11 -23.91 -3.13
N SER A 12 -21.00 -24.52 -2.73
CA SER A 12 -20.66 -24.76 -1.32
C SER A 12 -19.90 -23.62 -0.64
N ALA A 13 -19.65 -22.50 -1.33
CA ALA A 13 -18.93 -21.37 -0.75
C ALA A 13 -19.75 -20.76 0.40
N SER A 14 -19.20 -20.81 1.62
CA SER A 14 -19.79 -20.17 2.79
C SER A 14 -19.09 -18.85 3.10
N PRO A 15 -19.82 -17.75 3.35
CA PRO A 15 -19.21 -16.48 3.74
C PRO A 15 -18.40 -16.62 5.04
N ASN A 16 -17.25 -15.95 5.11
CA ASN A 16 -16.44 -15.94 6.34
C ASN A 16 -17.22 -15.25 7.48
N PRO A 17 -17.46 -15.91 8.63
CA PRO A 17 -18.18 -15.33 9.77
C PRO A 17 -17.50 -14.06 10.29
N ALA A 18 -18.27 -13.15 10.90
CA ALA A 18 -17.76 -11.87 11.39
C ALA A 18 -16.62 -12.03 12.41
N ALA A 19 -16.67 -13.05 13.27
CA ALA A 19 -15.63 -13.34 14.26
C ALA A 19 -14.26 -13.67 13.63
N ASN A 20 -14.22 -14.19 12.40
CA ASN A 20 -13.00 -14.51 11.67
C ASN A 20 -12.50 -13.34 10.79
N ARG A 21 -13.24 -12.22 10.73
CA ARG A 21 -12.82 -11.03 9.99
C ARG A 21 -12.00 -10.16 10.92
N ALA A 22 -10.70 -10.08 10.64
CA ALA A 22 -9.87 -9.14 11.37
C ALA A 22 -10.27 -7.69 11.00
N PRO A 23 -10.27 -6.76 11.96
CA PRO A 23 -10.58 -5.36 11.69
C PRO A 23 -9.67 -4.75 10.61
N TRP A 24 -10.20 -3.85 9.79
CA TRP A 24 -9.48 -3.18 8.69
C TRP A 24 -8.16 -2.54 9.15
N TYR A 25 -8.17 -1.93 10.34
CA TYR A 25 -7.00 -1.28 10.95
C TYR A 25 -5.89 -2.25 11.38
N LYS A 26 -6.12 -3.58 11.35
CA LYS A 26 -5.11 -4.58 11.72
C LYS A 26 -4.38 -5.22 10.54
N ASN A 27 -4.88 -5.06 9.31
CA ASN A 27 -4.28 -5.74 8.14
C ASN A 27 -4.08 -4.77 6.98
N THR A 28 -5.17 -4.21 6.48
CA THR A 28 -5.17 -3.45 5.24
C THR A 28 -4.71 -2.00 5.46
N ALA A 29 -5.07 -1.39 6.59
CA ALA A 29 -4.76 0.02 6.84
C ALA A 29 -3.26 0.32 6.82
N GLN A 30 -2.43 -0.58 7.36
CA GLN A 30 -0.97 -0.44 7.38
C GLN A 30 -0.38 -0.41 5.97
N THR A 31 -0.84 -1.28 5.07
CA THR A 31 -0.37 -1.29 3.67
C THR A 31 -0.76 0.01 2.96
N TYR A 32 -1.99 0.49 3.14
CA TYR A 32 -2.42 1.78 2.57
C TYR A 32 -1.59 2.94 3.13
N ALA A 33 -1.37 2.98 4.45
CA ALA A 33 -0.53 4.00 5.08
C ALA A 33 0.89 3.96 4.50
N GLY A 34 1.50 2.78 4.35
CA GLY A 34 2.83 2.62 3.76
C GLY A 34 2.91 3.15 2.33
N ILE A 35 1.91 2.88 1.49
CA ILE A 35 1.85 3.39 0.11
C ILE A 35 1.71 4.92 0.09
N MET A 36 0.81 5.49 0.89
CA MET A 36 0.62 6.94 0.95
C MET A 36 1.88 7.65 1.45
N LEU A 37 2.53 7.09 2.47
CA LEU A 37 3.79 7.59 3.00
C LEU A 37 4.95 7.43 2.00
N TRP A 38 4.97 6.38 1.18
CA TRP A 38 5.96 6.18 0.14
C TRP A 38 5.92 7.30 -0.92
N PHE A 39 4.73 7.70 -1.37
CA PHE A 39 4.60 8.82 -2.31
C PHE A 39 5.12 10.12 -1.70
N VAL A 40 4.73 10.45 -0.46
CA VAL A 40 5.20 11.66 0.23
C VAL A 40 6.72 11.61 0.46
N PHE A 41 7.26 10.46 0.87
CA PHE A 41 8.69 10.27 1.09
C PHE A 41 9.51 10.58 -0.17
N TRP A 42 9.07 10.11 -1.35
CA TRP A 42 9.78 10.39 -2.61
C TRP A 42 9.35 11.70 -3.30
N HIS A 43 8.23 12.32 -2.91
CA HIS A 43 7.74 13.56 -3.53
C HIS A 43 8.73 14.73 -3.36
N GLU A 44 9.48 14.77 -2.26
CA GLU A 44 10.47 15.83 -1.99
C GLU A 44 11.92 15.34 -1.99
N ILE A 45 12.16 14.05 -2.25
CA ILE A 45 13.51 13.59 -2.57
C ILE A 45 13.78 14.05 -4.00
N PRO A 46 14.77 14.94 -4.23
CA PRO A 46 15.08 15.37 -5.58
C PRO A 46 15.51 14.12 -6.37
N MET A 47 14.64 13.66 -7.25
CA MET A 47 14.94 12.62 -8.23
C MET A 47 15.81 13.27 -9.32
N GLY A 48 17.02 13.69 -8.94
CA GLY A 48 17.97 14.33 -9.84
C GLY A 48 17.52 15.68 -10.40
N SER A 49 17.48 16.73 -9.57
CA SER A 49 17.55 18.11 -10.06
C SER A 49 18.09 19.03 -8.98
N GLY A 50 19.42 19.10 -8.82
CA GLY A 50 19.98 20.04 -7.84
C GLY A 50 21.44 19.87 -7.40
N LEU A 51 22.20 18.90 -7.89
CA LEU A 51 23.66 18.92 -7.72
C LEU A 51 24.26 19.94 -8.69
N GLY A 52 24.09 21.23 -8.38
CA GLY A 52 24.98 22.26 -8.88
C GLY A 52 26.38 21.95 -8.37
N THR A 53 27.40 22.15 -9.21
CA THR A 53 28.81 21.93 -8.90
C THR A 53 29.18 22.65 -7.58
N GLY A 54 29.19 21.90 -6.46
CA GLY A 54 29.51 22.40 -5.12
C GLY A 54 28.37 22.46 -4.08
N GLY A 55 27.14 22.04 -4.39
CA GLY A 55 26.01 22.09 -3.43
C GLY A 55 25.64 20.74 -2.84
N HIS A 56 25.79 20.56 -1.53
CA HIS A 56 25.32 19.36 -0.82
C HIS A 56 23.79 19.38 -0.65
N SER A 57 23.15 18.23 -0.91
CA SER A 57 21.71 18.03 -0.70
C SER A 57 21.40 17.92 0.80
N ALA A 58 20.76 18.94 1.36
CA ALA A 58 20.19 18.87 2.70
C ALA A 58 18.85 18.12 2.65
N SER A 59 18.89 16.81 2.42
CA SER A 59 17.67 16.00 2.39
C SER A 59 17.86 14.72 3.20
N ALA A 60 17.10 14.65 4.30
CA ALA A 60 16.75 13.44 5.07
C ALA A 60 17.87 12.70 5.81
N GLY A 61 18.76 13.45 6.47
CA GLY A 61 19.68 12.92 7.48
C GLY A 61 20.56 14.05 7.97
N GLY A 62 20.06 14.82 8.94
CA GLY A 62 20.66 16.08 9.40
C GLY A 62 22.19 16.03 9.50
N THR A 63 22.82 17.09 9.01
CA THR A 63 24.25 17.34 9.13
C THR A 63 24.62 17.52 10.60
N LEU A 64 25.53 16.69 11.11
CA LEU A 64 26.41 17.05 12.23
C LEU A 64 27.45 18.07 11.74
#